data_AF-A0A383C8F4-F1
#
_entry.id   AF-A0A383C8F4-F1
#
_cell.length_a   1.000
_cell.length_b   1.000
_cell.length_c   1.000
_cell.angle_alpha   90.00
_cell.angle_beta   90.00
_cell.angle_gamma   90.00
#
_symmetry.space_group_name_H-M   'P 1'
#
loop_
_entity.id
_entity.type
_entity.pdbx_description
1 polymer ?
#
loop_
_entity_poly.entity_id
_entity_poly.type
_entity_poly.pdbx_seq_one_letter_code
_entity_poly.pdbx_strand_id
1 'polypeptide(L)'
;MEKPPLSEENRCAEEQRSEPSERRPCRRLFVHGLVLPCKIGIHRHERDAPQRVRISVDLDVKNLTIPHQDTIQEVINYDDIVAGVRDIVGRDHINLVESLA
;
A
#
# COMPACT_ATOMS: atom_id res chain seq x y z
N MET A 1 3.38 -26.88 60.21
CA MET A 1 2.00 -26.57 59.76
C MET A 1 2.13 -25.76 58.48
N GLU A 2 2.18 -26.37 57.30
CA GLU A 2 1.06 -27.09 56.64
C GLU A 2 -0.23 -26.26 56.67
N LYS A 3 -0.93 -26.00 55.56
CA LYS A 3 -0.72 -26.06 54.11
C LYS A 3 -1.86 -25.16 53.52
N PRO A 4 -1.83 -24.82 52.22
CA PRO A 4 -2.75 -23.90 51.50
C PRO A 4 -4.08 -24.65 51.15
N PRO A 5 -4.93 -24.34 50.14
CA PRO A 5 -4.97 -23.27 49.11
C PRO A 5 -6.42 -22.72 48.84
N LEU A 6 -6.58 -22.08 47.66
CA LEU A 6 -7.79 -21.79 46.84
C LEU A 6 -7.94 -20.26 46.63
N SER A 7 -7.98 -19.72 45.42
CA SER A 7 -8.33 -20.28 44.12
C SER A 7 -7.72 -19.46 42.99
N GLU A 8 -7.39 -20.18 41.92
CA GLU A 8 -7.19 -19.66 40.57
C GLU A 8 -8.28 -18.65 40.20
N GLU A 9 -7.89 -17.58 39.50
CA GLU A 9 -8.66 -17.17 38.32
C GLU A 9 -7.73 -16.39 37.39
N ASN A 10 -7.45 -17.04 36.26
CA ASN A 10 -6.96 -16.39 35.07
C ASN A 10 -7.77 -15.11 34.78
N ARG A 11 -7.11 -13.97 34.74
CA ARG A 11 -7.40 -12.98 33.70
C ARG A 11 -6.11 -12.44 33.13
N CYS A 12 -5.59 -13.26 32.21
CA CYS A 12 -4.75 -12.79 31.13
C CYS A 12 -5.60 -11.81 30.29
N ALA A 13 -5.46 -10.51 30.56
CA ALA A 13 -5.73 -9.40 29.65
C ALA A 13 -5.53 -8.11 30.44
N GLU A 14 -4.48 -7.36 30.14
CA GLU A 14 -4.55 -5.91 29.96
C GLU A 14 -3.21 -5.40 29.43
N GLU A 15 -3.25 -5.22 28.10
CA GLU A 15 -2.68 -4.10 27.38
C GLU A 15 -1.16 -3.92 27.49
N GLN A 16 -0.51 -4.59 26.53
CA GLN A 16 0.73 -4.13 25.92
C GLN A 16 0.61 -2.65 25.56
N ARG A 17 1.01 -1.79 26.50
CA ARG A 17 1.28 -0.38 26.29
C ARG A 17 2.52 -0.33 25.41
N SER A 18 2.31 -0.34 24.10
CA SER A 18 3.39 -0.19 23.14
C SER A 18 3.98 1.21 23.31
N GLU A 19 5.22 1.24 23.78
CA GLU A 19 6.11 2.39 23.82
C GLU A 19 6.04 3.20 22.51
N PRO A 20 6.14 4.55 22.54
CA PRO A 20 6.13 5.36 21.32
C PRO A 20 7.38 5.05 20.51
N SER A 21 7.28 4.08 19.59
CA SER A 21 8.29 3.81 18.58
C SER A 21 8.68 5.12 17.91
N GLU A 22 9.96 5.47 17.96
CA GLU A 22 10.56 6.62 17.31
C GLU A 22 9.93 6.79 15.92
N ARG A 23 9.10 7.82 15.76
CA ARG A 23 8.43 8.10 14.48
C ARG A 23 9.49 8.55 13.51
N ARG A 24 10.17 7.60 12.86
CA ARG A 24 11.09 7.89 11.77
C ARG A 24 10.34 8.76 10.76
N PRO A 25 10.95 9.86 10.28
CA PRO A 25 10.30 10.70 9.29
C PRO A 25 9.91 9.84 8.10
N CYS A 26 8.60 9.75 7.87
CA CYS A 26 8.01 9.07 6.71
C CYS A 26 7.41 10.16 5.83
N ARG A 27 7.82 10.20 4.57
CA ARG A 27 7.18 11.06 3.57
C ARG A 27 6.10 10.25 2.88
N ARG A 28 4.94 10.86 2.65
CA ARG A 28 3.89 10.26 1.84
C ARG A 28 3.91 10.86 0.45
N LEU A 29 3.95 10.02 -0.56
CA LEU A 29 3.76 10.38 -1.96
C LEU A 29 2.46 9.77 -2.44
N PHE A 30 1.66 10.54 -3.18
CA PHE A 30 0.38 10.09 -3.70
C PHE A 30 0.24 10.43 -5.18
N VAL A 31 -0.30 9.47 -5.95
CA VAL A 31 -0.78 9.68 -7.31
C VAL A 31 -2.25 9.30 -7.30
N HIS A 32 -3.14 10.26 -7.51
CA HIS A 32 -4.58 10.03 -7.39
C HIS A 32 -5.29 10.31 -8.70
N GLY A 33 -6.27 9.46 -9.01
CA GLY A 33 -7.15 9.69 -10.14
C GLY A 33 -6.49 9.47 -11.51
N LEU A 34 -5.48 8.59 -11.59
CA LEU A 34 -4.89 8.21 -12.86
C LEU A 34 -5.89 7.34 -13.63
N VAL A 35 -6.52 7.91 -14.67
CA VAL A 35 -7.51 7.20 -15.49
C VAL A 35 -6.84 6.63 -16.73
N LEU A 36 -6.93 5.31 -16.91
CA LEU A 36 -6.30 4.59 -18.01
C LEU A 36 -7.28 3.60 -18.67
N PRO A 37 -7.16 3.34 -19.99
CA PRO A 37 -7.86 2.23 -20.62
C PRO A 37 -7.22 0.89 -20.20
N CYS A 38 -8.02 -0.05 -19.73
CA CYS A 38 -7.59 -1.39 -19.30
C CYS A 38 -8.56 -2.44 -19.85
N LYS A 39 -8.03 -3.56 -20.37
CA LYS A 39 -8.86 -4.73 -20.67
C LYS A 39 -9.00 -5.54 -19.39
N ILE A 40 -10.14 -5.39 -18.71
CA ILE A 40 -10.36 -5.99 -17.40
C ILE A 40 -11.77 -6.57 -17.26
N GLY A 41 -11.85 -7.78 -16.71
CA GLY A 41 -13.11 -8.45 -16.34
C GLY A 41 -13.21 -9.90 -16.82
N ILE A 42 -14.27 -10.60 -16.46
CA ILE A 42 -14.45 -12.04 -16.76
C ILE A 42 -15.38 -12.29 -17.95
N HIS A 43 -16.15 -11.28 -18.36
CA HIS A 43 -17.11 -11.43 -19.43
C HIS A 43 -16.44 -11.23 -20.79
N ARG A 44 -16.94 -11.95 -21.80
CA ARG A 44 -16.37 -11.93 -23.17
C ARG A 44 -16.26 -10.52 -23.74
N HIS A 45 -17.28 -9.69 -23.53
CA HIS A 45 -17.31 -8.31 -24.01
C HIS A 45 -16.23 -7.41 -23.38
N GLU A 46 -15.72 -7.77 -22.20
CA GLU A 46 -14.65 -7.05 -21.50
C GLU A 46 -13.26 -7.39 -22.05
N ARG A 47 -13.14 -8.52 -22.76
CA ARG A 47 -11.93 -8.92 -23.49
C ARG A 47 -11.82 -8.20 -24.83
N ASP A 48 -12.96 -7.82 -25.40
CA ASP A 48 -13.07 -7.25 -26.75
C ASP A 48 -12.87 -5.73 -26.76
N ALA A 49 -13.16 -5.03 -25.66
CA ALA A 49 -13.00 -3.58 -25.56
C ALA A 49 -12.42 -3.14 -24.20
N PRO A 50 -11.44 -2.20 -24.18
CA PRO A 50 -10.92 -1.66 -22.93
C PRO A 50 -11.94 -0.78 -22.21
N GLN A 51 -11.92 -0.83 -20.88
CA GLN A 51 -12.70 -0.01 -19.98
C GLN A 51 -11.81 1.04 -19.30
N ARG A 52 -12.38 2.17 -18.86
CA ARG A 52 -11.63 3.17 -18.10
C ARG A 52 -11.53 2.74 -16.63
N VAL A 53 -10.31 2.53 -16.15
CA VAL A 53 -10.02 2.28 -14.73
C VAL A 53 -9.41 3.52 -14.11
N ARG A 54 -9.75 3.79 -12.84
CA ARG A 54 -9.17 4.89 -12.06
C ARG A 54 -8.26 4.29 -10.99
N ILE A 55 -6.98 4.62 -11.06
CA ILE A 55 -5.97 4.11 -10.15
C ILE A 55 -5.52 5.24 -9.22
N SER A 56 -5.44 4.91 -7.94
CA SER A 56 -4.86 5.76 -6.89
C SER A 56 -3.78 4.96 -6.19
N VAL A 57 -2.59 5.56 -6.07
CA VAL A 57 -1.42 4.96 -5.45
C VAL A 57 -0.97 5.84 -4.30
N ASP A 58 -0.81 5.25 -3.13
CA ASP A 58 -0.26 5.87 -1.92
C ASP A 58 1.04 5.14 -1.54
N LEU A 59 2.12 5.89 -1.37
CA LEU A 59 3.43 5.36 -1.00
C LEU A 59 3.90 6.03 0.28
N ASP A 60 4.14 5.22 1.31
CA ASP A 60 4.83 5.63 2.52
C ASP A 60 6.34 5.41 2.34
N VAL A 61 7.04 6.50 2.06
CA VAL A 61 8.48 6.52 1.78
C VAL A 61 9.23 6.70 3.10
N LYS A 62 9.89 5.61 3.53
CA LYS A 62 10.84 5.65 4.63
C LYS A 62 12.08 6.39 4.17
N ASN A 63 12.15 7.69 4.46
CA ASN A 63 13.25 8.52 4.03
C ASN A 63 14.01 9.02 5.25
N LEU A 64 15.26 8.57 5.39
CA LEU A 64 16.10 8.92 6.54
C LEU A 64 16.73 10.31 6.41
N THR A 65 16.68 10.92 5.22
CA THR A 65 17.39 12.17 4.91
C THR A 65 16.47 13.20 4.29
N ILE A 66 16.70 14.48 4.60
CA ILE A 66 16.01 15.60 3.94
C ILE A 66 16.73 15.89 2.62
N PRO A 67 16.03 16.02 1.48
CA PRO A 67 16.68 16.45 0.24
C PRO A 67 17.34 17.81 0.50
N HIS A 68 18.64 17.92 0.23
CA HIS A 68 19.39 19.14 0.51
C HIS A 68 19.74 19.88 -0.77
N GLN A 69 19.75 19.20 -1.90
CA GLN A 69 20.26 19.73 -3.17
C GLN A 69 19.15 19.95 -4.21
N ASP A 70 17.88 19.70 -3.85
CA ASP A 70 16.72 19.80 -4.76
C ASP A 70 16.93 19.02 -6.07
N THR A 71 17.52 17.82 -5.95
CA THR A 71 17.81 16.96 -7.09
C THR A 71 16.86 15.77 -7.14
N ILE A 72 16.52 15.32 -8.36
CA ILE A 72 15.62 14.19 -8.57
C ILE A 72 16.16 12.88 -8.00
N GLN A 73 17.48 12.78 -7.79
CA GLN A 73 18.14 11.61 -7.20
C GLN A 73 17.93 11.48 -5.68
N GLU A 74 17.55 12.57 -4.99
CA GLU A 74 17.28 12.58 -3.55
C GLU A 74 15.81 12.23 -3.22
N VAL A 75 14.95 12.16 -4.25
CA VAL A 75 13.51 11.96 -4.11
C VAL A 75 13.02 10.81 -4.98
N ILE A 76 11.87 10.25 -4.62
CA ILE A 76 11.20 9.31 -5.51
C ILE A 76 10.52 10.10 -6.62
N ASN A 77 10.84 9.74 -7.86
CA ASN A 77 10.20 10.32 -9.03
C ASN A 77 8.79 9.75 -9.23
N TYR A 78 7.78 10.60 -9.29
CA TYR A 78 6.40 10.17 -9.53
C TYR A 78 6.16 9.75 -10.99
N ASP A 79 6.96 10.24 -11.95
CA ASP A 79 6.83 9.82 -13.35
C ASP A 79 7.14 8.34 -13.51
N ASP A 80 8.10 7.81 -12.76
CA ASP A 80 8.42 6.38 -12.75
C ASP A 80 7.24 5.55 -12.22
N ILE A 81 6.52 6.06 -11.23
CA ILE A 81 5.31 5.44 -10.67
C ILE A 81 4.20 5.43 -11.73
N VAL A 82 3.96 6.57 -12.37
CA VAL A 82 2.95 6.69 -13.44
C VAL A 82 3.28 5.77 -14.61
N ALA A 83 4.56 5.70 -15.02
CA ALA A 83 5.03 4.84 -16.08
C ALA A 83 4.84 3.35 -15.71
N GLY A 84 5.19 2.95 -14.49
CA GLY A 84 4.98 1.60 -13.98
C GLY A 84 3.50 1.21 -13.98
N VAL A 85 2.60 2.10 -13.53
CA VAL A 85 1.16 1.85 -13.56
C VAL A 85 0.66 1.67 -15.00
N ARG A 86 1.13 2.50 -15.93
CA ARG A 86 0.79 2.38 -17.36
C ARG A 86 1.25 1.06 -17.96
N ASP A 87 2.45 0.60 -17.59
CA ASP A 87 2.96 -0.69 -18.05
C ASP A 87 2.10 -1.84 -17.53
N ILE A 88 1.78 -1.87 -16.22
CA ILE A 88 0.94 -2.92 -15.63
C ILE A 88 -0.43 -2.98 -16.30
N VAL A 89 -1.08 -1.82 -16.49
CA VAL A 89 -2.41 -1.71 -17.11
C VAL A 89 -2.40 -2.01 -18.61
N GLY A 90 -1.31 -1.70 -19.30
CA GLY A 90 -1.15 -1.89 -20.73
C GLY A 90 -0.79 -3.32 -21.17
N ARG A 91 -0.59 -4.23 -20.20
CA ARG A 91 -0.33 -5.66 -20.45
C ARG A 91 -1.60 -6.39 -20.94
N ASP A 92 -1.51 -7.71 -21.00
CA ASP A 92 -2.62 -8.60 -21.35
C ASP A 92 -3.87 -8.38 -20.51
N HIS A 93 -4.99 -8.90 -21.01
CA HIS A 93 -6.28 -8.84 -20.36
C HIS A 93 -6.23 -9.36 -18.92
N ILE A 94 -6.69 -8.54 -17.97
CA ILE A 94 -6.74 -8.87 -16.55
C ILE A 94 -8.14 -9.40 -16.23
N ASN A 95 -8.26 -10.54 -15.55
CA ASN A 95 -9.58 -11.08 -15.24
C ASN A 95 -10.24 -10.40 -14.05
N LEU A 96 -9.45 -10.02 -13.04
CA LEU A 96 -9.93 -9.59 -11.72
C LEU A 96 -9.20 -8.32 -11.25
N VAL A 97 -9.91 -7.45 -10.52
CA VAL A 97 -9.34 -6.21 -9.97
C VAL A 97 -8.28 -6.53 -8.92
N GLU A 98 -8.46 -7.62 -8.18
CA GLU A 98 -7.52 -8.17 -7.20
C GLU A 98 -6.19 -8.61 -7.84
N SER A 99 -6.17 -8.92 -9.15
CA SER A 99 -4.93 -9.22 -9.87
C SER A 99 -4.23 -7.96 -10.39
N LEU A 100 -4.94 -6.83 -10.43
CA LEU A 100 -4.40 -5.53 -10.83
C LEU A 100 -3.77 -4.77 -9.64
N ALA A 101 -4.33 -4.93 -8.43
CA ALA A 101 -3.94 -4.23 -7.21
C ALA A 101 -2.87 -4.98 -6.40
#